data_AF-A0A7X3PJZ9-F1
#
_entry.id   AF-A0A7X3PJZ9-F1
#
_cell.length_a   1.000
_cell.length_b   1.000
_cell.length_c   1.000
_cell.angle_alpha   90.00
_cell.angle_beta   90.00
_cell.angle_gamma   90.00
#
_symmetry.space_group_name_H-M   'P 1'
#
loop_
_entity.id
_entity.type
_entity.pdbx_description
1 polymer ?
#
loop_
_entity_poly.entity_id
_entity_poly.type
_entity_poly.pdbx_seq_one_letter_code
_entity_poly.pdbx_strand_id
1 'polypeptide(L)'
;MAVSLTAAFLTTACAGNAGEEAEAATHENGAENAAVIRDPLPGERRFASLAQLTFEGENAEAYYSSDGQRLIFQRRHEGEYECDQIFTIGVEGGDPQLVSTGLGRTTCSYFFPDDSRIVYSSTHHAAPECPPPPDMRRGYVWPLYDFDIYTANPDGSDVQPIFSSPGYDAEATLAPDGSRIVFTSTRDGDLDIYTMNPDGSDVRQLTNEPGYDGGPFFSPDGSKIVYRARYPESEEELGDYQALLAEGLVRPGVLDIYVMDADGSNRVRLTDNGAANFAPFFHPSGEKVIFASNLNEDDPRSRNFDLFLVNLDGTGLEQVTFSEDFESFPMFSPDGRYLVFGSNRHGSHLGNTNIFIAEWIDDLP
;
A
#
# COMPACT_ATOMS: atom_id res chain seq x y z
N MET A 1 -37.21 52.46 45.18
CA MET A 1 -37.49 51.13 44.57
C MET A 1 -36.20 50.36 44.58
N ALA A 2 -35.97 49.63 45.66
CA ALA A 2 -34.82 48.80 45.95
C ALA A 2 -35.22 47.86 47.09
N VAL A 3 -34.38 46.85 47.33
CA VAL A 3 -34.36 45.88 48.44
C VAL A 3 -35.03 44.54 48.07
N SER A 4 -34.49 43.35 48.37
CA SER A 4 -33.15 42.84 48.71
C SER A 4 -33.31 41.37 49.13
N LEU A 5 -32.24 40.58 49.01
CA LEU A 5 -31.88 39.40 49.82
C LEU A 5 -32.84 38.18 49.81
N THR A 6 -32.35 36.93 49.80
CA THR A 6 -31.58 36.35 50.92
C THR A 6 -30.82 35.09 50.49
N ALA A 7 -29.59 34.94 51.00
CA ALA A 7 -28.79 33.73 51.01
C ALA A 7 -29.03 32.90 52.29
N ALA A 8 -28.72 31.60 52.25
CA ALA A 8 -28.43 30.66 53.37
C ALA A 8 -28.79 29.23 52.94
N PHE A 9 -28.18 28.10 53.34
CA PHE A 9 -26.96 27.71 54.05
C PHE A 9 -26.88 26.17 53.87
N LEU A 10 -25.67 25.59 53.88
CA LEU A 10 -25.46 24.14 54.08
C LEU A 10 -26.03 23.68 55.44
N THR A 11 -26.57 22.47 55.52
CA THR A 11 -26.15 21.44 56.51
C THR A 11 -26.69 20.03 56.20
N THR A 12 -25.76 19.08 56.32
CA THR A 12 -25.74 17.61 56.41
C THR A 12 -26.79 16.86 57.24
N ALA A 13 -27.13 15.63 56.80
CA ALA A 13 -27.37 14.36 57.56
C ALA A 13 -28.13 13.36 56.64
N CYS A 14 -27.92 12.03 56.56
CA CYS A 14 -27.20 11.03 57.34
C CYS A 14 -26.93 9.75 56.51
N ALA A 15 -25.77 9.15 56.75
CA ALA A 15 -25.41 7.72 56.81
C ALA A 15 -26.17 6.64 56.03
N GLY A 16 -25.39 5.85 55.28
CA GLY A 16 -25.66 4.45 54.93
C GLY A 16 -24.41 3.81 54.31
N ASN A 17 -23.74 2.95 55.07
CA ASN A 17 -22.44 2.34 54.78
C ASN A 17 -22.62 0.91 54.22
N ALA A 18 -21.95 0.58 53.12
CA ALA A 18 -21.51 -0.74 52.64
C ALA A 18 -21.08 -0.51 51.18
N GLY A 19 -19.83 -0.68 50.76
CA GLY A 19 -18.99 -1.86 50.98
C GLY A 19 -19.09 -2.73 49.74
N GLU A 20 -18.46 -2.31 48.64
CA GLU A 20 -18.21 -3.17 47.48
C GLU A 20 -16.83 -2.79 46.94
N GLU A 21 -15.86 -3.66 47.22
CA GLU A 21 -14.56 -3.67 46.57
C GLU A 21 -14.81 -3.83 45.07
N ALA A 22 -14.39 -2.84 44.28
CA ALA A 22 -14.32 -3.00 42.85
C ALA A 22 -13.22 -4.04 42.58
N GLU A 23 -13.63 -5.30 42.34
CA GLU A 23 -12.78 -6.28 41.67
C GLU A 23 -12.33 -5.64 40.36
N ALA A 24 -11.02 -5.40 40.27
CA ALA A 24 -10.37 -5.08 39.02
C ALA A 24 -10.60 -6.28 38.09
N ALA A 25 -11.53 -6.14 37.15
CA ALA A 25 -11.64 -7.02 36.02
C ALA A 25 -10.33 -6.87 35.22
N THR A 26 -9.43 -7.83 35.41
CA THR A 26 -8.34 -8.08 34.49
C THR A 26 -8.98 -8.50 33.17
N HIS A 27 -9.11 -7.55 32.24
CA HIS A 27 -9.39 -7.86 30.85
C HIS A 27 -8.17 -8.59 30.28
N GLU A 28 -8.20 -9.92 30.29
CA GLU A 28 -7.38 -10.74 29.41
C GLU A 28 -7.92 -10.61 27.97
N ASN A 29 -7.63 -9.48 27.31
CA ASN A 29 -7.89 -9.29 25.87
C ASN A 29 -6.71 -9.83 25.06
N GLY A 30 -6.51 -11.15 25.08
CA GLY A 30 -5.35 -11.79 24.45
C GLY A 30 -5.61 -12.59 23.17
N ALA A 31 -6.86 -12.75 22.72
CA ALA A 31 -7.18 -13.80 21.73
C ALA A 31 -8.12 -13.42 20.58
N GLU A 32 -8.74 -12.24 20.54
CA GLU A 32 -9.80 -11.98 19.56
C GLU A 32 -9.29 -11.59 18.15
N ASN A 33 -8.04 -11.14 17.99
CA ASN A 33 -7.52 -10.66 16.70
C ASN A 33 -6.18 -11.30 16.27
N ALA A 34 -5.92 -12.53 16.70
CA ALA A 34 -4.72 -13.26 16.28
C ALA A 34 -4.80 -13.72 14.82
N ALA A 35 -3.64 -13.91 14.18
CA ALA A 35 -3.54 -14.51 12.86
C ALA A 35 -4.25 -15.88 12.81
N VAL A 36 -4.98 -16.14 11.72
CA VAL A 36 -5.66 -17.42 11.49
C VAL A 36 -4.88 -18.23 10.47
N ILE A 37 -4.39 -19.40 10.89
CA ILE A 37 -3.69 -20.34 10.00
C ILE A 37 -4.67 -20.86 8.92
N ARG A 38 -4.19 -20.85 7.68
CA ARG A 38 -4.87 -21.37 6.50
C ARG A 38 -3.98 -22.40 5.81
N ASP A 39 -4.61 -23.27 5.04
CA ASP A 39 -3.88 -24.18 4.17
C ASP A 39 -3.62 -23.50 2.82
N PRO A 40 -2.38 -23.57 2.28
CA PRO A 40 -2.13 -23.20 0.89
C PRO A 40 -3.00 -24.01 -0.07
N LEU A 41 -3.41 -23.39 -1.17
CA LEU A 41 -4.20 -24.05 -2.20
C LEU A 41 -3.37 -25.07 -2.98
N PRO A 42 -4.00 -26.11 -3.56
CA PRO A 42 -3.31 -27.00 -4.49
C PRO A 42 -2.68 -26.20 -5.65
N GLY A 43 -1.36 -26.29 -5.80
CA GLY A 43 -0.61 -25.54 -6.81
C GLY A 43 0.34 -24.49 -6.22
N GLU A 44 0.03 -23.96 -5.04
CA GLU A 44 0.85 -22.97 -4.30
C GLU A 44 2.10 -23.61 -3.68
N ARG A 45 2.95 -24.18 -4.52
CA ARG A 45 4.13 -24.98 -4.11
C ARG A 45 5.22 -24.15 -3.42
N ARG A 46 5.12 -22.82 -3.52
CA ARG A 46 6.03 -21.88 -2.86
C ARG A 46 5.64 -21.57 -1.42
N PHE A 47 4.49 -22.04 -0.94
CA PHE A 47 4.01 -21.78 0.41
C PHE A 47 4.13 -23.03 1.28
N ALA A 48 4.99 -22.98 2.30
CA ALA A 48 5.08 -24.04 3.32
C ALA A 48 3.90 -23.96 4.31
N SER A 49 3.49 -22.75 4.63
CA SER A 49 2.35 -22.44 5.50
C SER A 49 1.74 -21.09 5.10
N LEU A 50 0.49 -20.84 5.51
CA LEU A 50 -0.25 -19.61 5.21
C LEU A 50 -1.01 -19.12 6.46
N ALA A 51 -1.03 -17.82 6.68
CA ALA A 51 -1.79 -17.19 7.76
C ALA A 51 -2.53 -15.94 7.25
N GLN A 52 -3.77 -15.76 7.68
CA GLN A 52 -4.58 -14.57 7.42
C GLN A 52 -4.53 -13.63 8.63
N LEU A 53 -4.20 -12.35 8.41
CA LEU A 53 -4.04 -11.34 9.45
C LEU A 53 -5.23 -10.40 9.63
N THR A 54 -5.98 -10.13 8.57
CA THR A 54 -7.16 -9.24 8.60
C THR A 54 -8.39 -9.97 8.08
N PHE A 55 -9.58 -9.50 8.44
CA PHE A 55 -10.84 -10.22 8.16
C PHE A 55 -11.95 -9.37 7.54
N GLU A 56 -11.83 -8.03 7.54
CA GLU A 56 -12.86 -7.13 7.01
C GLU A 56 -12.25 -5.84 6.44
N GLY A 57 -13.00 -5.20 5.53
CA GLY A 57 -12.62 -3.97 4.84
C GLY A 57 -11.78 -4.20 3.59
N GLU A 58 -11.07 -3.16 3.16
CA GLU A 58 -10.12 -3.20 2.07
C GLU A 58 -8.73 -2.93 2.67
N ASN A 59 -7.92 -3.98 2.79
CA ASN A 59 -6.57 -3.95 3.33
C ASN A 59 -5.59 -4.26 2.18
N ALA A 60 -4.76 -3.30 1.81
CA ALA A 60 -3.90 -3.38 0.63
C ALA A 60 -2.48 -2.88 0.92
N GLU A 61 -1.53 -3.21 0.05
CA GLU A 61 -0.17 -2.66 0.07
C GLU A 61 0.51 -2.79 1.43
N ALA A 62 0.53 -4.02 1.96
CA ALA A 62 1.17 -4.31 3.24
C ALA A 62 2.68 -4.52 3.06
N TYR A 63 3.49 -3.78 3.82
CA TYR A 63 4.94 -3.81 3.71
C TYR A 63 5.62 -3.98 5.07
N TYR A 64 6.66 -4.81 5.13
CA TYR A 64 7.39 -5.11 6.36
C TYR A 64 8.22 -3.93 6.88
N SER A 65 8.25 -3.80 8.20
CA SER A 65 9.32 -3.08 8.92
C SER A 65 10.67 -3.77 8.70
N SER A 66 11.77 -3.06 8.92
CA SER A 66 13.11 -3.60 8.68
C SER A 66 13.49 -4.72 9.66
N ASP A 67 12.92 -4.71 10.87
CA ASP A 67 13.00 -5.82 11.82
C ASP A 67 12.09 -7.02 11.49
N GLY A 68 11.22 -6.90 10.49
CA GLY A 68 10.27 -7.92 10.06
C GLY A 68 9.15 -8.24 11.07
N GLN A 69 8.94 -7.41 12.10
CA GLN A 69 7.95 -7.67 13.16
C GLN A 69 6.60 -6.99 12.94
N ARG A 70 6.53 -6.00 12.06
CA ARG A 70 5.32 -5.23 11.76
C ARG A 70 5.10 -5.09 10.27
N LEU A 71 3.86 -4.82 9.91
CA LEU A 71 3.45 -4.39 8.58
C LEU A 71 2.88 -2.97 8.65
N ILE A 72 3.13 -2.17 7.62
CA ILE A 72 2.43 -0.91 7.34
C ILE A 72 1.59 -1.10 6.09
N PHE A 73 0.34 -0.64 6.09
CA PHE A 73 -0.60 -0.95 5.02
C PHE A 73 -1.71 0.09 4.90
N GLN A 74 -2.34 0.13 3.73
CA GLN A 74 -3.54 0.92 3.49
C GLN A 74 -4.78 0.15 3.96
N ARG A 75 -5.68 0.85 4.64
CA ARG A 75 -6.96 0.28 5.06
C ARG A 75 -8.11 1.23 4.84
N ARG A 76 -9.21 0.69 4.33
CA ARG A 76 -10.53 1.31 4.31
C ARG A 76 -11.56 0.36 4.89
N HIS A 77 -12.24 0.78 5.94
CA HIS A 77 -13.30 0.00 6.56
C HIS A 77 -14.54 0.86 6.72
N GLU A 78 -15.70 0.32 6.36
CA GLU A 78 -16.97 1.03 6.48
C GLU A 78 -17.23 1.43 7.94
N GLY A 79 -17.59 2.69 8.16
CA GLY A 79 -17.87 3.24 9.48
C GLY A 79 -16.64 3.70 10.28
N GLU A 80 -15.42 3.47 9.79
CA GLU A 80 -14.19 4.02 10.42
C GLU A 80 -13.76 5.33 9.74
N TYR A 81 -13.48 5.29 8.44
CA TYR A 81 -13.01 6.42 7.63
C TYR A 81 -13.68 6.41 6.25
N GLU A 82 -13.84 7.59 5.64
CA GLU A 82 -14.49 7.72 4.33
C GLU A 82 -13.62 7.21 3.17
N CYS A 83 -12.29 7.16 3.34
CA CYS A 83 -11.32 6.68 2.35
C CYS A 83 -10.08 6.10 3.03
N ASP A 84 -9.18 5.53 2.22
CA ASP A 84 -7.99 4.81 2.67
C ASP A 84 -7.14 5.65 3.64
N GLN A 85 -6.81 5.04 4.78
CA GLN A 85 -5.86 5.55 5.78
C GLN A 85 -4.71 4.55 5.95
N ILE A 86 -3.60 4.99 6.55
CA ILE A 86 -2.43 4.15 6.78
C ILE A 86 -2.44 3.60 8.20
N PHE A 87 -2.24 2.29 8.32
CA PHE A 87 -2.20 1.57 9.57
C PHE A 87 -0.94 0.73 9.70
N THR A 88 -0.62 0.34 10.93
CA THR A 88 0.35 -0.73 11.21
C THR A 88 -0.29 -1.89 11.98
N ILE A 89 0.21 -3.10 11.79
CA ILE A 89 -0.20 -4.32 12.51
C ILE A 89 1.03 -5.19 12.78
N GLY A 90 0.98 -6.04 13.82
CA GLY A 90 2.01 -7.06 14.05
C GLY A 90 1.89 -8.22 13.07
N VAL A 91 3.01 -8.90 12.78
CA VAL A 91 3.01 -10.08 11.89
C VAL A 91 2.30 -11.31 12.49
N GLU A 92 2.09 -11.31 13.81
CA GLU A 92 1.29 -12.32 14.52
C GLU A 92 -0.21 -11.94 14.59
N GLY A 93 -0.60 -10.82 13.97
CA GLY A 93 -1.93 -10.21 14.05
C GLY A 93 -2.03 -9.13 15.13
N GLY A 94 -3.25 -8.90 15.60
CA GLY A 94 -3.60 -7.84 16.56
C GLY A 94 -4.43 -6.73 15.94
N ASP A 95 -4.67 -5.67 16.72
CA ASP A 95 -5.46 -4.52 16.27
C ASP A 95 -4.63 -3.59 15.39
N PRO A 96 -5.09 -3.27 14.16
CA PRO A 96 -4.48 -2.23 13.33
C PRO A 96 -4.43 -0.88 14.06
N GLN A 97 -3.26 -0.24 14.07
CA GLN A 97 -3.04 1.07 14.67
C GLN A 97 -2.96 2.13 13.57
N LEU A 98 -3.80 3.16 13.63
CA LEU A 98 -3.74 4.29 12.70
C LEU A 98 -2.40 5.01 12.85
N VAL A 99 -1.71 5.24 11.74
CA VAL A 99 -0.45 6.01 11.70
C VAL A 99 -0.47 7.18 10.70
N SER A 100 -1.55 7.33 9.93
CA SER A 100 -1.86 8.58 9.21
C SER A 100 -2.71 9.52 10.07
N THR A 101 -3.11 10.66 9.49
CA THR A 101 -3.85 11.72 10.18
C THR A 101 -5.34 11.42 10.38
N GLY A 102 -5.89 10.42 9.69
CA GLY A 102 -7.34 10.20 9.60
C GLY A 102 -8.07 11.21 8.72
N LEU A 103 -7.34 12.08 8.01
CA LEU A 103 -7.87 13.15 7.15
C LEU A 103 -7.38 12.96 5.72
N GLY A 104 -8.17 13.45 4.77
CA GLY A 104 -7.91 13.29 3.34
C GLY A 104 -7.82 11.82 2.94
N ARG A 105 -7.46 11.56 1.69
CA ARG A 105 -7.08 10.21 1.25
C ARG A 105 -5.61 9.97 1.52
N THR A 106 -5.24 8.73 1.77
CA THR A 106 -3.85 8.28 1.77
C THR A 106 -3.61 7.24 0.69
N THR A 107 -2.38 7.16 0.21
CA THR A 107 -1.93 6.04 -0.60
C THR A 107 -0.50 5.67 -0.30
N CYS A 108 -0.13 4.41 -0.57
CA CYS A 108 1.22 3.83 -0.54
C CYS A 108 2.07 4.27 0.65
N SER A 109 2.35 3.36 1.56
CA SER A 109 3.13 3.64 2.76
C SER A 109 4.35 2.75 2.88
N TYR A 110 5.42 3.21 3.51
CA TYR A 110 6.63 2.41 3.69
C TYR A 110 7.38 2.80 4.97
N PHE A 111 8.13 1.86 5.55
CA PHE A 111 9.04 2.16 6.66
C PHE A 111 10.37 2.72 6.15
N PHE A 112 10.99 3.60 6.94
CA PHE A 112 12.40 3.89 6.76
C PHE A 112 13.25 2.66 7.16
N PRO A 113 14.43 2.44 6.55
CA PRO A 113 15.22 1.22 6.80
C PRO A 113 15.66 1.00 8.26
N ASP A 114 15.66 2.04 9.10
CA ASP A 114 15.97 1.95 10.52
C ASP A 114 14.71 1.93 11.41
N ASP A 115 13.53 1.79 10.82
CA ASP A 115 12.20 1.85 11.46
C ASP A 115 11.94 3.13 12.28
N SER A 116 12.76 4.18 12.11
CA SER A 116 12.64 5.42 12.88
C SER A 116 11.45 6.27 12.45
N ARG A 117 11.01 6.10 11.21
CA ARG A 117 10.02 6.93 10.52
C ARG A 117 9.23 6.07 9.53
N ILE A 118 8.08 6.59 9.12
CA ILE A 118 7.31 6.10 7.99
C ILE A 118 7.25 7.17 6.90
N VAL A 119 7.00 6.75 5.67
CA VAL A 119 6.61 7.60 4.54
C VAL A 119 5.23 7.17 4.05
N TYR A 120 4.39 8.12 3.65
CA TYR A 120 3.13 7.85 2.97
C TYR A 120 2.67 9.07 2.19
N SER A 121 1.76 8.89 1.24
CA SER A 121 1.23 9.99 0.43
C SER A 121 -0.17 10.37 0.92
N SER A 122 -0.52 11.65 0.94
CA SER A 122 -1.84 12.10 1.39
C SER A 122 -2.35 13.38 0.72
N THR A 123 -3.67 13.50 0.63
CA THR A 123 -4.35 14.70 0.10
C THR A 123 -4.76 15.70 1.18
N HIS A 124 -4.38 15.47 2.44
CA HIS A 124 -4.90 16.25 3.57
C HIS A 124 -4.44 17.72 3.57
N HIS A 125 -3.41 18.10 2.80
CA HIS A 125 -3.10 19.52 2.58
C HIS A 125 -4.15 20.22 1.73
N ALA A 126 -4.72 19.52 0.75
CA ALA A 126 -5.72 20.06 -0.15
C ALA A 126 -7.08 20.19 0.55
N ALA A 127 -7.52 19.13 1.24
CA ALA A 127 -8.75 19.10 2.01
C ALA A 127 -8.73 17.99 3.07
N PRO A 128 -9.38 18.19 4.23
CA PRO A 128 -9.54 17.12 5.23
C PRO A 128 -10.54 16.04 4.81
N GLU A 129 -11.45 16.33 3.87
CA GLU A 129 -12.42 15.36 3.36
C GLU A 129 -11.81 14.44 2.30
N CYS A 130 -12.43 13.28 2.11
CA CYS A 130 -12.05 12.39 1.03
C CYS A 130 -12.36 13.01 -0.33
N PRO A 131 -11.40 13.02 -1.27
CA PRO A 131 -11.63 13.55 -2.59
C PRO A 131 -12.69 12.71 -3.32
N PRO A 132 -13.54 13.33 -4.16
CA PRO A 132 -14.64 12.63 -4.81
C PRO A 132 -14.12 11.54 -5.75
N PRO A 133 -14.85 10.41 -5.89
CA PRO A 133 -14.48 9.38 -6.86
C PRO A 133 -14.57 9.93 -8.29
N PRO A 134 -13.79 9.37 -9.24
CA PRO A 134 -13.84 9.79 -10.64
C PRO A 134 -15.17 9.39 -11.29
N ASP A 135 -15.49 10.06 -12.40
CA ASP A 135 -16.65 9.72 -13.22
C ASP A 135 -16.39 8.50 -14.10
N MET A 136 -17.04 7.38 -13.76
CA MET A 136 -16.83 6.09 -14.43
C MET A 136 -17.58 5.93 -15.76
N ARG A 137 -18.24 6.98 -16.28
CA ARG A 137 -18.91 6.93 -17.61
C ARG A 137 -17.94 6.65 -18.76
N ARG A 138 -16.64 6.90 -18.59
CA ARG A 138 -15.55 6.60 -19.54
C ARG A 138 -14.86 5.25 -19.28
N GLY A 139 -15.52 4.37 -18.51
CA GLY A 139 -14.97 3.08 -18.10
C GLY A 139 -14.14 3.18 -16.82
N TYR A 140 -13.38 2.11 -16.53
CA TYR A 140 -12.51 2.06 -15.36
C TYR A 140 -11.29 2.97 -15.55
N VAL A 141 -11.10 3.91 -14.62
CA VAL A 141 -10.02 4.91 -14.60
C VAL A 141 -9.55 5.09 -13.16
N TRP A 142 -8.29 5.49 -13.01
CA TRP A 142 -7.71 5.89 -11.72
C TRP A 142 -7.62 7.41 -11.64
N PRO A 143 -8.06 8.01 -10.51
CA PRO A 143 -7.89 9.42 -10.25
C PRO A 143 -6.47 9.72 -9.77
N LEU A 144 -5.86 10.75 -10.35
CA LEU A 144 -4.61 11.36 -9.89
C LEU A 144 -4.97 12.52 -8.97
N TYR A 145 -5.25 12.21 -7.71
CA TYR A 145 -5.53 13.23 -6.71
C TYR A 145 -4.30 14.08 -6.40
N ASP A 146 -4.54 15.27 -5.83
CA ASP A 146 -3.49 16.16 -5.34
C ASP A 146 -2.86 15.55 -4.08
N PHE A 147 -1.87 14.67 -4.26
CA PHE A 147 -1.15 13.96 -3.21
C PHE A 147 0.20 14.63 -2.99
N ASP A 148 0.53 14.89 -1.74
CA ASP A 148 1.90 15.19 -1.30
C ASP A 148 2.47 14.01 -0.52
N ILE A 149 3.80 13.91 -0.47
CA ILE A 149 4.52 12.87 0.28
C ILE A 149 4.86 13.38 1.67
N TYR A 150 4.44 12.63 2.69
CA TYR A 150 4.63 12.90 4.10
C TYR A 150 5.51 11.86 4.76
N THR A 151 6.10 12.27 5.86
CA THR A 151 6.79 11.40 6.79
C THR A 151 6.31 11.67 8.21
N ALA A 152 6.27 10.63 9.03
CA ALA A 152 5.83 10.69 10.41
C ALA A 152 6.64 9.71 11.26
N ASN A 153 6.53 9.82 12.58
CA ASN A 153 6.96 8.77 13.49
C ASN A 153 6.07 7.51 13.28
N PRO A 154 6.56 6.30 13.60
CA PRO A 154 5.79 5.06 13.45
C PRO A 154 4.52 4.98 14.32
N ASP A 155 4.32 5.91 15.25
CA ASP A 155 3.10 6.05 16.05
C ASP A 155 2.11 7.09 15.45
N GLY A 156 2.41 7.62 14.26
CA GLY A 156 1.62 8.64 13.57
C GLY A 156 1.84 10.08 14.05
N SER A 157 2.72 10.30 15.04
CA SER A 157 3.08 11.65 15.49
C SER A 157 4.13 12.31 14.58
N ASP A 158 4.35 13.62 14.74
CA ASP A 158 5.33 14.40 13.95
C ASP A 158 5.18 14.27 12.43
N VAL A 159 3.95 14.36 11.94
CA VAL A 159 3.65 14.40 10.50
C VAL A 159 4.25 15.67 9.89
N GLN A 160 5.10 15.51 8.88
CA GLN A 160 5.71 16.59 8.11
C GLN A 160 5.69 16.23 6.62
N PRO A 161 5.42 17.18 5.71
CA PRO A 161 5.67 16.96 4.29
C PRO A 161 7.19 16.80 4.06
N ILE A 162 7.59 15.86 3.21
CA ILE A 162 8.99 15.76 2.74
C ILE A 162 9.27 16.89 1.76
N PHE A 163 8.33 17.13 0.85
CA PHE A 163 8.24 18.31 0.00
C PHE A 163 6.77 18.51 -0.38
N SER A 164 6.44 19.63 -1.01
CA SER A 164 5.07 19.92 -1.47
C SER A 164 5.11 20.46 -2.89
N SER A 165 4.32 19.86 -3.77
CA SER A 165 4.17 20.34 -5.15
C SER A 165 2.75 20.07 -5.66
N PRO A 166 2.17 20.92 -6.53
CA PRO A 166 0.83 20.67 -7.05
C PRO A 166 0.80 19.41 -7.92
N GLY A 167 -0.21 18.58 -7.72
CA GLY A 167 -0.47 17.39 -8.53
C GLY A 167 -0.28 16.10 -7.75
N TYR A 168 0.04 15.03 -8.47
CA TYR A 168 0.20 13.71 -7.89
C TYR A 168 1.66 13.46 -7.55
N ASP A 169 2.05 13.56 -6.29
CA ASP A 169 3.31 13.02 -5.76
C ASP A 169 2.96 11.86 -4.81
N ALA A 170 3.19 10.63 -5.26
CA ALA A 170 2.79 9.46 -4.49
C ALA A 170 3.65 8.21 -4.76
N GLU A 171 3.24 7.07 -4.20
CA GLU A 171 3.85 5.75 -4.45
C GLU A 171 5.32 5.71 -4.01
N ALA A 172 5.64 6.44 -2.93
CA ALA A 172 6.99 6.62 -2.44
C ALA A 172 7.51 5.41 -1.65
N THR A 173 8.70 4.93 -2.02
CA THR A 173 9.43 3.85 -1.33
C THR A 173 10.89 4.25 -1.13
N LEU A 174 11.63 3.54 -0.26
CA LEU A 174 13.02 3.87 0.07
C LEU A 174 13.99 2.82 -0.43
N ALA A 175 15.18 3.29 -0.81
CA ALA A 175 16.33 2.42 -1.02
C ALA A 175 16.69 1.69 0.28
N PRO A 176 17.21 0.44 0.22
CA PRO A 176 17.53 -0.34 1.43
C PRO A 176 18.54 0.33 2.37
N ASP A 177 19.43 1.17 1.83
CA ASP A 177 20.42 1.93 2.60
C ASP A 177 19.89 3.29 3.12
N GLY A 178 18.64 3.63 2.80
CA GLY A 178 17.98 4.88 3.18
C GLY A 178 18.53 6.10 2.45
N SER A 179 19.38 5.93 1.44
CA SER A 179 20.04 7.04 0.75
C SER A 179 19.09 7.83 -0.14
N ARG A 180 18.05 7.18 -0.68
CA ARG A 180 17.12 7.75 -1.66
C ARG A 180 15.69 7.29 -1.42
N ILE A 181 14.76 8.17 -1.77
CA ILE A 181 13.35 7.84 -2.01
C ILE A 181 13.16 7.72 -3.52
N VAL A 182 12.36 6.77 -3.98
CA VAL A 182 11.83 6.68 -5.35
C VAL A 182 10.30 6.81 -5.28
N PHE A 183 9.70 7.51 -6.23
CA PHE A 183 8.29 7.85 -6.18
C PHE A 183 7.77 8.23 -7.58
N THR A 184 6.45 8.34 -7.71
CA THR A 184 5.78 8.75 -8.96
C THR A 184 5.31 10.19 -8.85
N SER A 185 5.53 10.99 -9.91
CA SER A 185 5.12 12.39 -9.94
C SER A 185 4.52 12.82 -11.27
N THR A 186 3.51 13.71 -11.23
CA THR A 186 2.99 14.42 -12.41
C THR A 186 3.63 15.78 -12.67
N ARG A 187 4.70 16.16 -11.94
CA ARG A 187 5.18 17.54 -11.87
C ARG A 187 5.60 18.17 -13.21
N ASP A 188 6.06 17.36 -14.16
CA ASP A 188 6.49 17.81 -15.48
C ASP A 188 5.41 17.61 -16.55
N GLY A 189 4.18 17.28 -16.12
CA GLY A 189 3.01 17.14 -16.98
C GLY A 189 2.74 15.72 -17.47
N ASP A 190 3.50 14.73 -17.01
CA ASP A 190 3.29 13.31 -17.23
C ASP A 190 3.59 12.48 -15.97
N LEU A 191 3.07 11.25 -15.87
CA LEU A 191 3.36 10.33 -14.75
C LEU A 191 4.71 9.64 -14.97
N ASP A 192 5.73 10.21 -14.37
CA ASP A 192 7.09 9.69 -14.45
C ASP A 192 7.59 9.20 -13.09
N ILE A 193 8.65 8.38 -13.11
CA ILE A 193 9.39 7.97 -11.92
C ILE A 193 10.44 9.03 -11.59
N TYR A 194 10.49 9.41 -10.32
CA TYR A 194 11.48 10.33 -9.77
C TYR A 194 12.17 9.72 -8.56
N THR A 195 13.28 10.34 -8.20
CA THR A 195 14.01 10.03 -6.97
C THR A 195 14.49 11.29 -6.28
N MET A 196 14.63 11.27 -4.96
CA MET A 196 15.09 12.39 -4.14
C MET A 196 15.86 11.88 -2.92
N ASN A 197 16.52 12.78 -2.19
CA ASN A 197 17.04 12.50 -0.86
C ASN A 197 15.88 12.43 0.16
N PRO A 198 16.05 11.73 1.30
CA PRO A 198 15.01 11.65 2.34
C PRO A 198 14.57 12.98 2.95
N ASP A 199 15.37 14.03 2.80
CA ASP A 199 15.07 15.40 3.22
C ASP A 199 14.33 16.23 2.15
N GLY A 200 13.95 15.61 1.03
CA GLY A 200 13.26 16.25 -0.09
C GLY A 200 14.18 16.98 -1.07
N SER A 201 15.49 17.01 -0.84
CA SER A 201 16.46 17.63 -1.76
C SER A 201 16.84 16.70 -2.93
N ASP A 202 17.52 17.25 -3.94
CA ASP A 202 18.09 16.49 -5.07
C ASP A 202 17.06 15.62 -5.82
N VAL A 203 15.90 16.22 -6.10
CA VAL A 203 14.86 15.62 -6.93
C VAL A 203 15.38 15.45 -8.37
N ARG A 204 15.28 14.22 -8.90
CA ARG A 204 15.71 13.85 -10.26
C ARG A 204 14.65 12.99 -10.93
N GLN A 205 14.37 13.32 -12.19
CA GLN A 205 13.51 12.51 -13.07
C GLN A 205 14.31 11.31 -13.61
N LEU A 206 13.70 10.12 -13.60
CA LEU A 206 14.31 8.88 -14.08
C LEU A 206 13.68 8.39 -15.39
N THR A 207 12.40 8.66 -15.60
CA THR A 207 11.67 8.35 -16.85
C THR A 207 11.06 9.62 -17.43
N ASN A 208 10.87 9.66 -18.75
CA ASN A 208 10.36 10.84 -19.47
C ASN A 208 9.72 10.49 -20.82
N GLU A 209 9.28 9.25 -20.97
CA GLU A 209 8.61 8.80 -22.19
C GLU A 209 7.11 8.95 -22.01
N PRO A 210 6.39 9.56 -22.98
CA PRO A 210 4.95 9.76 -22.87
C PRO A 210 4.22 8.47 -22.48
N GLY A 211 3.54 8.46 -21.35
CA GLY A 211 2.84 7.29 -20.84
C GLY A 211 2.79 7.22 -19.32
N TYR A 212 2.19 6.14 -18.83
CA TYR A 212 2.08 5.91 -17.39
C TYR A 212 3.34 5.19 -16.90
N ASP A 213 4.04 5.75 -15.92
CA ASP A 213 5.01 5.06 -15.09
C ASP A 213 4.63 5.15 -13.60
N GLY A 214 4.61 4.02 -12.87
CA GLY A 214 4.12 3.98 -11.50
C GLY A 214 4.67 2.84 -10.63
N GLY A 215 4.47 2.95 -9.33
CA GLY A 215 4.70 1.93 -8.31
C GLY A 215 6.14 1.44 -8.20
N PRO A 216 7.14 2.34 -8.05
CA PRO A 216 8.54 1.96 -8.07
C PRO A 216 9.03 1.36 -6.75
N PHE A 217 9.88 0.33 -6.83
CA PHE A 217 10.62 -0.26 -5.71
C PHE A 217 12.08 -0.46 -6.05
N PHE A 218 12.98 -0.22 -5.09
CA PHE A 218 14.40 -0.56 -5.23
C PHE A 218 14.63 -2.08 -5.11
N SER A 219 15.67 -2.57 -5.78
CA SER A 219 16.22 -3.91 -5.55
C SER A 219 16.85 -4.03 -4.15
N PRO A 220 17.05 -5.25 -3.61
CA PRO A 220 17.63 -5.46 -2.29
C PRO A 220 19.03 -4.86 -2.09
N ASP A 221 19.79 -4.71 -3.17
CA ASP A 221 21.12 -4.08 -3.18
C ASP A 221 21.07 -2.57 -3.53
N GLY A 222 19.89 -2.02 -3.80
CA GLY A 222 19.66 -0.64 -4.21
C GLY A 222 20.15 -0.27 -5.61
N SER A 223 20.65 -1.23 -6.40
CA SER A 223 21.25 -0.95 -7.71
C SER A 223 20.24 -0.79 -8.84
N LYS A 224 19.00 -1.29 -8.66
CA LYS A 224 17.93 -1.29 -9.66
C LYS A 224 16.62 -0.79 -9.09
N ILE A 225 15.71 -0.41 -9.98
CA ILE A 225 14.33 -0.06 -9.69
C ILE A 225 13.42 -0.93 -10.56
N VAL A 226 12.39 -1.52 -9.95
CA VAL A 226 11.28 -2.18 -10.65
C VAL A 226 10.05 -1.29 -10.57
N TYR A 227 9.26 -1.22 -11.63
CA TYR A 227 8.07 -0.40 -11.69
C TYR A 227 7.09 -0.95 -12.74
N ARG A 228 5.85 -0.48 -12.71
CA ARG A 228 4.82 -0.77 -13.73
C ARG A 228 4.74 0.39 -14.72
N ALA A 229 4.54 0.09 -16.00
CA ALA A 229 4.39 1.13 -17.01
C ALA A 229 3.47 0.75 -18.18
N ARG A 230 2.98 1.77 -18.89
CA ARG A 230 2.31 1.62 -20.19
C ARG A 230 2.63 2.83 -21.07
N TYR A 231 3.33 2.58 -22.17
CA TYR A 231 3.62 3.58 -23.20
C TYR A 231 2.64 3.41 -24.38
N PRO A 232 1.98 4.48 -24.86
CA PRO A 232 1.10 4.42 -26.00
C PRO A 232 1.81 3.97 -27.29
N GLU A 233 1.23 3.02 -28.01
CA GLU A 233 1.83 2.45 -29.24
C GLU A 233 1.26 3.07 -30.53
N SER A 234 0.27 3.96 -30.41
CA SER A 234 -0.37 4.65 -31.52
C SER A 234 -0.76 6.08 -31.18
N GLU A 235 -1.00 6.91 -32.20
CA GLU A 235 -1.50 8.29 -32.02
C GLU A 235 -2.87 8.32 -31.31
N GLU A 236 -3.70 7.29 -31.50
CA GLU A 236 -4.99 7.15 -30.83
C GLU A 236 -4.82 6.86 -29.34
N GLU A 237 -3.95 5.92 -28.98
CA GLU A 237 -3.64 5.62 -27.57
C GLU A 237 -3.02 6.83 -26.88
N LEU A 238 -2.10 7.55 -27.56
CA LEU A 238 -1.49 8.76 -27.01
C LEU A 238 -2.54 9.85 -26.79
N GLY A 239 -3.49 10.00 -27.72
CA GLY A 239 -4.59 10.94 -27.60
C GLY A 239 -5.54 10.64 -26.44
N ASP A 240 -5.94 9.38 -26.23
CA ASP A 240 -6.78 9.00 -25.07
C ASP A 240 -6.03 9.23 -23.75
N TYR A 241 -4.75 8.84 -23.70
CA TYR A 241 -3.90 9.04 -22.54
C TYR A 241 -3.81 10.51 -22.14
N GLN A 242 -3.43 11.38 -23.09
CA GLN A 242 -3.31 12.83 -22.83
C GLN A 242 -4.64 13.48 -22.46
N ALA A 243 -5.75 13.02 -23.05
CA ALA A 243 -7.08 13.53 -22.72
C ALA A 243 -7.51 13.14 -21.28
N LEU A 244 -7.21 11.91 -20.84
CA LEU A 244 -7.46 11.49 -19.47
C LEU A 244 -6.55 12.24 -18.49
N LEU A 245 -5.25 12.37 -18.81
CA LEU A 245 -4.28 13.02 -17.94
C LEU A 245 -4.62 14.50 -17.70
N ALA A 246 -5.13 15.20 -18.73
CA ALA A 246 -5.60 16.58 -18.59
C ALA A 246 -6.80 16.75 -17.63
N GLU A 247 -7.51 15.66 -17.33
CA GLU A 247 -8.60 15.59 -16.36
C GLU A 247 -8.13 15.01 -15.00
N GLY A 248 -6.84 14.74 -14.83
CA GLY A 248 -6.28 14.08 -13.64
C GLY A 248 -6.68 12.62 -13.57
N LEU A 249 -6.74 11.92 -14.70
CA LEU A 249 -7.15 10.52 -14.80
C LEU A 249 -6.13 9.70 -15.60
N VAL A 250 -6.05 8.42 -15.29
CA VAL A 250 -5.36 7.43 -16.15
C VAL A 250 -6.18 6.15 -16.29
N ARG A 251 -5.87 5.37 -17.33
CA ARG A 251 -6.52 4.09 -17.59
C ARG A 251 -5.56 2.93 -17.27
N PRO A 252 -5.84 2.15 -16.23
CA PRO A 252 -5.03 0.99 -15.86
C PRO A 252 -5.49 -0.25 -16.66
N GLY A 253 -5.25 -0.23 -17.97
CA GLY A 253 -5.55 -1.37 -18.84
C GLY A 253 -4.39 -2.36 -18.84
N VAL A 254 -3.74 -2.49 -19.99
CA VAL A 254 -2.46 -3.20 -20.09
C VAL A 254 -1.41 -2.42 -19.32
N LEU A 255 -0.68 -3.11 -18.45
CA LEU A 255 0.44 -2.58 -17.68
C LEU A 255 1.53 -3.63 -17.71
N ASP A 256 2.77 -3.20 -17.94
CA ASP A 256 3.91 -4.10 -17.98
C ASP A 256 4.89 -3.80 -16.86
N ILE A 257 5.63 -4.83 -16.45
CA ILE A 257 6.70 -4.69 -15.47
C ILE A 257 7.99 -4.30 -16.19
N TYR A 258 8.63 -3.26 -15.70
CA TYR A 258 9.93 -2.80 -16.17
C TYR A 258 10.94 -2.81 -15.03
N VAL A 259 12.21 -2.99 -15.39
CA VAL A 259 13.36 -2.79 -14.51
C VAL A 259 14.33 -1.83 -15.17
N MET A 260 14.92 -0.94 -14.39
CA MET A 260 16.02 -0.05 -14.79
C MET A 260 17.11 -0.03 -13.72
N ASP A 261 18.29 0.50 -14.06
CA ASP A 261 19.28 0.84 -13.05
C ASP A 261 18.78 2.03 -12.20
N ALA A 262 19.27 2.14 -10.97
CA ALA A 262 18.81 3.16 -10.01
C ALA A 262 19.03 4.62 -10.45
N ASP A 263 19.84 4.84 -11.50
CA ASP A 263 20.05 6.14 -12.13
C ASP A 263 19.10 6.43 -13.32
N GLY A 264 18.19 5.51 -13.62
CA GLY A 264 17.23 5.59 -14.73
C GLY A 264 17.72 4.98 -16.04
N SER A 265 18.98 4.54 -16.12
CA SER A 265 19.53 3.93 -17.34
C SER A 265 19.18 2.43 -17.47
N ASN A 266 19.51 1.84 -18.63
CA ASN A 266 19.38 0.40 -18.90
C ASN A 266 17.99 -0.19 -18.62
N ARG A 267 16.94 0.55 -18.99
CA ARG A 267 15.54 0.09 -18.90
C ARG A 267 15.29 -1.18 -19.74
N VAL A 268 14.65 -2.17 -19.13
CA VAL A 268 14.24 -3.45 -19.72
C VAL A 268 12.77 -3.71 -19.39
N ARG A 269 11.98 -4.08 -20.40
CA ARG A 269 10.59 -4.55 -20.24
C ARG A 269 10.61 -6.05 -19.91
N LEU A 270 10.11 -6.45 -18.74
CA LEU A 270 10.07 -7.85 -18.29
C LEU A 270 8.83 -8.59 -18.78
N THR A 271 7.69 -7.90 -18.91
CA THR A 271 6.44 -8.50 -19.40
C THR A 271 5.97 -7.81 -20.67
N ASP A 272 5.44 -8.60 -21.60
CA ASP A 272 4.74 -8.12 -22.80
C ASP A 272 3.69 -9.17 -23.19
N ASN A 273 2.67 -9.29 -22.34
CA ASN A 273 1.71 -10.38 -22.38
C ASN A 273 0.26 -9.91 -22.57
N GLY A 274 0.04 -8.60 -22.77
CA GLY A 274 -1.28 -8.01 -22.94
C GLY A 274 -2.15 -7.99 -21.67
N ALA A 275 -1.61 -8.38 -20.52
CA ALA A 275 -2.29 -8.38 -19.24
C ALA A 275 -2.07 -7.05 -18.50
N ALA A 276 -2.85 -6.83 -17.44
CA ALA A 276 -2.51 -5.88 -16.40
C ALA A 276 -1.52 -6.55 -15.45
N ASN A 277 -0.24 -6.18 -15.50
CA ASN A 277 0.78 -6.63 -14.56
C ASN A 277 1.06 -5.49 -13.56
N PHE A 278 0.95 -5.77 -12.26
CA PHE A 278 0.93 -4.73 -11.24
C PHE A 278 1.62 -5.14 -9.94
N ALA A 279 1.82 -4.15 -9.06
CA ALA A 279 2.49 -4.27 -7.76
C ALA A 279 3.76 -5.14 -7.80
N PRO A 280 4.75 -4.80 -8.65
CA PRO A 280 5.97 -5.57 -8.72
C PRO A 280 6.83 -5.36 -7.48
N PHE A 281 7.53 -6.40 -7.05
CA PHE A 281 8.51 -6.35 -5.97
C PHE A 281 9.66 -7.31 -6.28
N PHE A 282 10.88 -6.96 -5.87
CA PHE A 282 12.03 -7.85 -6.08
C PHE A 282 11.99 -9.06 -5.14
N HIS A 283 12.35 -10.23 -5.66
CA HIS A 283 12.72 -11.36 -4.82
C HIS A 283 14.00 -11.04 -4.02
N PRO A 284 14.20 -11.57 -2.80
CA PRO A 284 15.37 -11.28 -1.97
C PRO A 284 16.71 -11.64 -2.61
N SER A 285 16.71 -12.58 -3.57
CA SER A 285 17.92 -12.89 -4.35
C SER A 285 18.37 -11.75 -5.27
N GLY A 286 17.49 -10.81 -5.61
CA GLY A 286 17.73 -9.75 -6.59
C GLY A 286 17.68 -10.23 -8.05
N GLU A 287 17.37 -11.50 -8.30
CA GLU A 287 17.42 -12.11 -9.66
C GLU A 287 16.03 -12.28 -10.29
N LYS A 288 14.97 -12.04 -9.52
CA LYS A 288 13.59 -12.21 -9.95
C LYS A 288 12.70 -11.10 -9.44
N VAL A 289 11.56 -10.92 -10.09
CA VAL A 289 10.48 -10.02 -9.66
C VAL A 289 9.22 -10.85 -9.44
N ILE A 290 8.56 -10.64 -8.31
CA ILE A 290 7.18 -11.10 -8.07
C ILE A 290 6.23 -9.95 -8.39
N PHE A 291 5.10 -10.24 -9.02
CA PHE A 291 4.09 -9.25 -9.38
C PHE A 291 2.73 -9.93 -9.46
N ALA A 292 1.67 -9.16 -9.47
CA ALA A 292 0.32 -9.66 -9.63
C ALA A 292 -0.18 -9.42 -11.06
N SER A 293 -0.93 -10.36 -11.64
CA SER A 293 -1.38 -10.28 -13.04
C SER A 293 -2.72 -10.97 -13.27
N ASN A 294 -3.52 -10.42 -14.17
CA ASN A 294 -4.74 -11.05 -14.68
C ASN A 294 -4.49 -11.87 -15.95
N LEU A 295 -3.25 -12.32 -16.17
CA LEU A 295 -2.82 -13.08 -17.36
C LEU A 295 -3.69 -14.30 -17.68
N ASN A 296 -4.27 -14.94 -16.66
CA ASN A 296 -5.09 -16.14 -16.82
C ASN A 296 -6.58 -15.84 -17.08
N GLU A 297 -6.97 -14.56 -17.18
CA GLU A 297 -8.36 -14.14 -17.28
C GLU A 297 -8.78 -13.82 -18.72
N ASP A 298 -9.73 -14.58 -19.24
CA ASP A 298 -10.33 -14.33 -20.56
C ASP A 298 -11.47 -13.30 -20.50
N ASP A 299 -12.15 -13.14 -19.35
CA ASP A 299 -13.20 -12.12 -19.18
C ASP A 299 -12.54 -10.79 -18.76
N PRO A 300 -12.58 -9.73 -19.60
CA PRO A 300 -12.00 -8.43 -19.25
C PRO A 300 -12.72 -7.74 -18.08
N ARG A 301 -13.85 -8.29 -17.61
CA ARG A 301 -14.56 -7.83 -16.41
C ARG A 301 -14.16 -8.62 -15.16
N SER A 302 -13.40 -9.70 -15.33
CA SER A 302 -12.83 -10.43 -14.21
C SER A 302 -11.97 -9.49 -13.39
N ARG A 303 -12.08 -9.64 -12.07
CA ARG A 303 -11.24 -8.92 -11.10
C ARG A 303 -10.20 -9.85 -10.49
N ASN A 304 -10.07 -11.06 -11.03
CA ASN A 304 -9.10 -12.02 -10.54
C ASN A 304 -7.69 -11.63 -11.00
N PHE A 305 -6.75 -11.78 -10.09
CA PHE A 305 -5.33 -11.58 -10.32
C PHE A 305 -4.61 -12.66 -9.52
N ASP A 306 -3.55 -13.22 -10.10
CA ASP A 306 -2.65 -14.15 -9.44
C ASP A 306 -1.26 -13.54 -9.31
N LEU A 307 -0.49 -14.02 -8.33
CA LEU A 307 0.91 -13.70 -8.20
C LEU A 307 1.75 -14.54 -9.17
N PHE A 308 2.72 -13.91 -9.82
CA PHE A 308 3.67 -14.51 -10.74
C PHE A 308 5.10 -14.08 -10.39
N LEU A 309 6.05 -14.97 -10.65
CA LEU A 309 7.49 -14.73 -10.52
C LEU A 309 8.14 -14.78 -11.91
N VAL A 310 9.05 -13.86 -12.20
CA VAL A 310 9.78 -13.80 -13.50
C VAL A 310 11.25 -13.43 -13.29
N ASN A 311 12.14 -13.94 -14.14
CA ASN A 311 13.55 -13.56 -14.14
C ASN A 311 13.75 -12.12 -14.67
N LEU A 312 14.86 -11.48 -14.34
CA LEU A 312 15.18 -10.12 -14.82
C LEU A 312 15.42 -10.01 -16.34
N ASP A 313 15.48 -11.13 -17.07
CA ASP A 313 15.53 -11.16 -18.54
C ASP A 313 14.14 -11.41 -19.18
N GLY A 314 13.07 -11.44 -18.37
CA GLY A 314 11.69 -11.71 -18.80
C GLY A 314 11.38 -13.19 -19.01
N THR A 315 12.35 -14.10 -18.79
CA THR A 315 12.12 -15.55 -18.91
C THR A 315 11.64 -16.18 -17.60
N GLY A 316 11.25 -17.46 -17.66
CA GLY A 316 11.01 -18.25 -16.46
C GLY A 316 9.75 -17.87 -15.68
N LEU A 317 8.72 -17.36 -16.37
CA LEU A 317 7.44 -17.01 -15.76
C LEU A 317 6.84 -18.21 -15.01
N GLU A 318 6.57 -18.03 -13.72
CA GLU A 318 6.03 -19.03 -12.81
C GLU A 318 4.81 -18.43 -12.08
N GLN A 319 3.65 -19.10 -12.13
CA GLN A 319 2.50 -18.75 -11.30
C GLN A 319 2.71 -19.23 -9.85
N VAL A 320 2.42 -18.35 -8.89
CA VAL A 320 2.67 -18.55 -7.45
C VAL A 320 1.37 -18.84 -6.70
N THR A 321 0.31 -18.06 -6.93
CA THR A 321 -1.03 -18.26 -6.33
C THR A 321 -2.00 -18.86 -7.34
N PHE A 322 -3.04 -19.54 -6.83
CA PHE A 322 -4.02 -20.27 -7.67
C PHE A 322 -5.46 -20.07 -7.16
N SER A 323 -5.73 -18.92 -6.56
CA SER A 323 -7.06 -18.59 -6.06
C SER A 323 -7.98 -18.22 -7.23
N GLU A 324 -9.29 -18.40 -7.08
CA GLU A 324 -10.27 -17.84 -8.02
C GLU A 324 -10.66 -16.40 -7.63
N ASP A 325 -9.99 -15.84 -6.63
CA ASP A 325 -10.17 -14.51 -6.07
C ASP A 325 -8.91 -13.65 -6.26
N PHE A 326 -9.06 -12.32 -6.22
CA PHE A 326 -7.96 -11.36 -6.34
C PHE A 326 -6.80 -11.63 -5.36
N GLU A 327 -5.57 -11.73 -5.89
CA GLU A 327 -4.29 -11.87 -5.18
C GLU A 327 -3.31 -10.78 -5.64
N SER A 328 -2.61 -10.14 -4.71
CA SER A 328 -2.01 -8.84 -4.97
C SER A 328 -0.94 -8.40 -3.97
N PHE A 329 -0.28 -7.28 -4.27
CA PHE A 329 0.59 -6.52 -3.37
C PHE A 329 1.66 -7.38 -2.66
N PRO A 330 2.41 -8.20 -3.42
CA PRO A 330 3.42 -9.06 -2.82
C PRO A 330 4.59 -8.24 -2.28
N MET A 331 5.08 -8.60 -1.10
CA MET A 331 6.38 -8.14 -0.59
C MET A 331 7.05 -9.25 0.21
N PHE A 332 8.35 -9.44 -0.01
CA PHE A 332 9.14 -10.34 0.83
C PHE A 332 9.56 -9.66 2.14
N SER A 333 9.53 -10.42 3.22
CA SER A 333 10.14 -10.05 4.50
C SER A 333 11.64 -9.79 4.36
N PRO A 334 12.25 -8.98 5.25
CA PRO A 334 13.67 -8.62 5.16
C PRO A 334 14.63 -9.82 5.20
N ASP A 335 14.25 -10.91 5.85
CA ASP A 335 15.04 -12.15 5.91
C ASP A 335 14.74 -13.13 4.76
N GLY A 336 13.78 -12.78 3.89
CA GLY A 336 13.36 -13.55 2.73
C GLY A 336 12.57 -14.83 3.05
N ARG A 337 12.23 -15.10 4.31
CA ARG A 337 11.54 -16.34 4.71
C ARG A 337 10.03 -16.29 4.52
N TYR A 338 9.46 -15.09 4.46
CA TYR A 338 8.02 -14.89 4.35
C TYR A 338 7.67 -13.94 3.21
N LEU A 339 6.51 -14.17 2.60
CA LEU A 339 5.86 -13.29 1.64
C LEU A 339 4.56 -12.76 2.27
N VAL A 340 4.39 -11.44 2.33
CA VAL A 340 3.09 -10.82 2.61
C VAL A 340 2.40 -10.49 1.28
N PHE A 341 1.08 -10.64 1.23
CA PHE A 341 0.27 -10.29 0.07
C PHE A 341 -1.18 -9.98 0.48
N GLY A 342 -1.88 -9.23 -0.37
CA GLY A 342 -3.32 -9.00 -0.25
C GLY A 342 -4.11 -10.06 -1.01
N SER A 343 -5.19 -10.56 -0.41
CA SER A 343 -6.07 -11.55 -1.05
C SER A 343 -7.53 -11.37 -0.66
N ASN A 344 -8.43 -11.63 -1.60
CA ASN A 344 -9.87 -11.67 -1.35
C ASN A 344 -10.36 -13.06 -0.90
N ARG A 345 -9.47 -14.06 -0.82
CA ARG A 345 -9.83 -15.41 -0.37
C ARG A 345 -10.38 -15.35 1.05
N HIS A 346 -11.42 -16.14 1.32
CA HIS A 346 -12.13 -16.16 2.61
C HIS A 346 -12.76 -14.82 3.04
N GLY A 347 -12.88 -13.85 2.14
CA GLY A 347 -13.61 -12.61 2.41
C GLY A 347 -15.10 -12.86 2.67
N SER A 348 -15.70 -12.06 3.54
CA SER A 348 -17.13 -12.15 3.86
C SER A 348 -18.03 -11.67 2.70
N HIS A 349 -17.49 -10.88 1.77
CA HIS A 349 -18.15 -10.37 0.58
C HIS A 349 -17.14 -9.96 -0.50
N LEU A 350 -17.61 -9.78 -1.74
CA LEU A 350 -16.78 -9.37 -2.87
C LEU A 350 -16.08 -8.03 -2.59
N GLY A 351 -14.77 -7.98 -2.84
CA GLY A 351 -13.95 -6.78 -2.66
C GLY A 351 -13.30 -6.65 -1.29
N ASN A 352 -13.56 -7.57 -0.36
CA ASN A 352 -12.91 -7.61 0.94
C ASN A 352 -11.47 -8.15 0.81
N THR A 353 -10.51 -7.24 0.59
CA THR A 353 -9.08 -7.56 0.50
C THR A 353 -8.49 -7.67 1.91
N ASN A 354 -7.84 -8.80 2.18
CA ASN A 354 -7.22 -9.10 3.46
C ASN A 354 -5.74 -9.41 3.32
N ILE A 355 -4.98 -9.18 4.40
CA ILE A 355 -3.54 -9.43 4.43
C ILE A 355 -3.30 -10.89 4.80
N PHE A 356 -2.43 -11.53 4.03
CA PHE A 356 -1.93 -12.87 4.27
C PHE A 356 -0.41 -12.86 4.37
N ILE A 357 0.14 -13.75 5.20
CA ILE A 357 1.57 -14.06 5.26
C ILE A 357 1.73 -15.54 4.91
N ALA A 358 2.59 -15.83 3.93
CA ALA A 358 3.03 -17.18 3.60
C ALA A 358 4.49 -17.39 3.99
N GLU A 359 4.80 -18.56 4.56
CA GLU A 359 6.18 -19.02 4.68
C GLU A 359 6.67 -19.50 3.32
N TRP A 360 7.75 -18.90 2.83
CA TRP A 360 8.24 -19.03 1.47
C TRP A 360 9.22 -20.20 1.30
N ILE A 361 9.09 -20.92 0.18
CA ILE A 361 9.99 -22.00 -0.24
C ILE A 361 10.74 -21.56 -1.51
N ASP A 362 12.03 -21.24 -1.37
CA ASP A 362 12.87 -20.80 -2.48
C ASP A 362 13.35 -21.96 -3.37
N ASP A 363 13.75 -23.07 -2.75
CA ASP A 363 14.17 -24.29 -3.44
C ASP A 363 13.03 -25.32 -3.49
N LEU A 364 12.42 -25.48 -4.68
CA LEU A 364 11.48 -26.59 -4.89
C LEU A 364 12.23 -27.92 -5.02
N PRO A 365 11.72 -29.01 -4.42
CA PRO A 365 12.33 -30.34 -4.48
C PRO A 365 12.34 -30.99 -5.87
#